data_AF-A0A139SYB0-F1
#
_entry.id   AF-A0A139SYB0-F1
#
_cell.length_a   1.000
_cell.length_b   1.000
_cell.length_c   1.000
_cell.angle_alpha   90.00
_cell.angle_beta   90.00
_cell.angle_gamma   90.00
#
_symmetry.space_group_name_H-M   'P 1'
#
loop_
_entity.id
_entity.type
_entity.pdbx_description
1 polymer ?
#
loop_
_entity_poly.entity_id
_entity_poly.type
_entity_poly.pdbx_seq_one_letter_code
_entity_poly.pdbx_strand_id
1 'polypeptide(L)'
;MPRFVGARDLAITRTLDYEDGGLALQNPAGGLNNQIWRAQLLNAGERYSAVQMQAETVEPFILWQQPYIEEISFSFDQNMQPVLAYVQAGQAKLRFFDSTVQAFAIIELEPGAITPRVALDDKRDFLGYAQSDVILAYVLNGHLIKRLGSERYLNTHLVQANVGHAGLIKIGINQGLRFQYRVKIDYEQ
;
A
#
# COMPACT_ATOMS: atom_id res chain seq x y z
N MET A 1 -4.04 -2.66 21.15
CA MET A 1 -3.08 -2.79 20.02
C MET A 1 -2.27 -1.52 19.90
N PRO A 2 -0.97 -1.60 19.57
CA PRO A 2 -0.14 -0.41 19.37
C PRO A 2 -0.69 0.50 18.26
N ARG A 3 -0.56 1.81 18.46
CA ARG A 3 -0.97 2.83 17.50
C ARG A 3 0.01 2.88 16.33
N PHE A 4 -0.48 3.16 15.12
CA PHE A 4 0.39 3.42 13.96
C PHE A 4 1.11 4.77 14.14
N VAL A 5 2.15 5.03 13.35
CA VAL A 5 2.88 6.32 13.38
C VAL A 5 2.69 7.10 12.08
N GLY A 6 2.91 8.41 12.14
CA GLY A 6 2.86 9.30 10.98
C GLY A 6 1.49 9.29 10.28
N ALA A 7 1.52 9.48 8.96
CA ALA A 7 0.36 9.43 8.08
C ALA A 7 -0.45 8.12 8.24
N ARG A 8 0.20 7.00 8.57
CA ARG A 8 -0.47 5.72 8.77
C ARG A 8 -1.39 5.70 9.97
N ASP A 9 -1.32 6.66 10.87
CA ASP A 9 -2.30 6.75 11.95
C ASP A 9 -3.64 7.38 11.54
N LEU A 10 -3.67 8.16 10.44
CA LEU A 10 -4.87 8.83 9.94
C LEU A 10 -5.95 7.85 9.50
N ALA A 11 -7.23 8.22 9.64
CA ALA A 11 -8.33 7.37 9.18
C ALA A 11 -8.28 7.16 7.66
N ILE A 12 -8.53 5.93 7.22
CA ILE A 12 -8.53 5.54 5.80
C ILE A 12 -9.90 4.94 5.44
N THR A 13 -10.21 4.95 4.15
CA THR A 13 -11.38 4.27 3.58
C THR A 13 -10.93 3.42 2.39
N ARG A 14 -11.87 2.76 1.70
CA ARG A 14 -11.54 2.06 0.45
C ARG A 14 -11.02 3.02 -0.62
N THR A 15 -11.41 4.29 -0.56
CA THR A 15 -11.09 5.29 -1.60
C THR A 15 -10.06 6.30 -1.14
N LEU A 16 -9.52 6.19 0.07
CA LEU A 16 -8.65 7.20 0.67
C LEU A 16 -7.58 6.54 1.54
N ASP A 17 -6.32 6.83 1.25
CA ASP A 17 -5.17 6.36 2.04
C ASP A 17 -4.17 7.51 2.24
N TYR A 18 -3.28 7.35 3.21
CA TYR A 18 -2.25 8.31 3.58
C TYR A 18 -0.92 7.62 3.83
N GLU A 19 0.17 8.28 3.44
CA GLU A 19 1.53 7.78 3.63
C GLU A 19 2.52 8.93 3.81
N ASP A 20 3.50 8.79 4.73
CA ASP A 20 4.61 9.74 4.79
C ASP A 20 5.55 9.51 3.60
N GLY A 21 5.97 10.58 2.93
CA GLY A 21 6.89 10.52 1.80
C GLY A 21 7.83 11.71 1.73
N GLY A 22 8.67 11.70 0.70
CA GLY A 22 9.58 12.79 0.33
C GLY A 22 8.87 14.01 -0.27
N LEU A 23 9.66 14.99 -0.70
CA LEU A 23 9.16 16.29 -1.18
C LEU A 23 8.52 16.23 -2.58
N ALA A 24 8.87 15.23 -3.39
CA ALA A 24 8.29 14.99 -4.71
C ALA A 24 8.38 13.51 -5.09
N LEU A 25 7.61 13.09 -6.09
CA LEU A 25 7.79 11.77 -6.71
C LEU A 25 9.20 11.64 -7.29
N GLN A 26 9.76 10.44 -7.23
CA GLN A 26 11.12 10.14 -7.73
C GLN A 26 12.25 10.93 -7.05
N ASN A 27 11.94 11.61 -5.94
CA ASN A 27 12.88 12.43 -5.21
C ASN A 27 12.97 11.98 -3.74
N PRO A 28 13.89 11.05 -3.42
CA PRO A 28 14.12 10.63 -2.04
C PRO A 28 15.00 11.61 -1.25
N ALA A 29 15.42 12.74 -1.83
CA ALA A 29 16.28 13.70 -1.15
C ALA A 29 15.60 14.24 0.11
N GLY A 30 16.33 14.22 1.23
CA GLY A 30 15.81 14.62 2.54
C GLY A 30 15.05 13.52 3.29
N GLY A 31 14.94 12.31 2.74
CA GLY A 31 14.30 11.17 3.38
C GLY A 31 12.83 10.97 3.04
N LEU A 32 12.21 9.93 3.61
CA LEU A 32 10.83 9.53 3.29
C LEU A 32 9.79 9.99 4.32
N ASN A 33 10.18 10.84 5.28
CA ASN A 33 9.29 11.37 6.32
C ASN A 33 9.15 12.90 6.26
N ASN A 34 9.19 13.50 5.06
CA ASN A 34 9.16 14.95 4.90
C ASN A 34 7.75 15.54 4.97
N GLN A 35 6.76 14.82 4.43
CA GLN A 35 5.38 15.30 4.39
C GLN A 35 4.38 14.15 4.26
N ILE A 36 3.12 14.45 4.55
CA ILE A 36 2.02 13.51 4.37
C ILE A 36 1.52 13.59 2.93
N TRP A 37 1.56 12.46 2.24
CA TRP A 37 0.90 12.26 0.97
C TRP A 37 -0.49 11.69 1.19
N ARG A 38 -1.44 12.14 0.35
CA ARG A 38 -2.80 11.63 0.30
C ARG A 38 -3.07 11.06 -1.09
N ALA A 39 -3.60 9.85 -1.15
CA ALA A 39 -4.20 9.31 -2.37
C ALA A 39 -5.72 9.21 -2.21
N GLN A 40 -6.44 9.72 -3.19
CA GLN A 40 -7.89 9.66 -3.28
C GLN A 40 -8.30 9.00 -4.60
N LEU A 41 -9.13 7.97 -4.51
CA LEU A 41 -9.81 7.37 -5.65
C LEU A 41 -11.04 8.22 -6.00
N LEU A 42 -11.05 8.73 -7.22
CA LEU A 42 -12.15 9.45 -7.86
C LEU A 42 -12.98 8.48 -8.70
N ASN A 43 -14.31 8.67 -8.73
CA ASN A 43 -15.26 7.85 -9.51
C ASN A 43 -15.09 6.34 -9.27
N ALA A 44 -15.03 5.93 -8.01
CA ALA A 44 -14.78 4.54 -7.64
C ALA A 44 -15.85 3.60 -8.24
N GLY A 45 -15.41 2.53 -8.90
CA GLY A 45 -16.27 1.54 -9.55
C GLY A 45 -16.85 1.97 -10.89
N GLU A 46 -16.42 3.10 -11.45
CA GLU A 46 -16.93 3.63 -12.71
C GLU A 46 -15.94 3.49 -13.87
N ARG A 47 -16.41 3.73 -15.11
CA ARG A 47 -15.57 3.63 -16.33
C ARG A 47 -14.36 4.57 -16.32
N TYR A 48 -14.41 5.66 -15.55
CA TYR A 48 -13.37 6.69 -15.48
C TYR A 48 -12.80 6.86 -14.06
N SER A 49 -12.59 5.76 -13.34
CA SER A 49 -11.93 5.80 -12.03
C SER A 49 -10.48 6.30 -12.14
N ALA A 50 -10.05 7.15 -11.21
CA ALA A 50 -8.71 7.73 -11.22
C ALA A 50 -8.14 7.88 -9.80
N VAL A 51 -6.85 7.61 -9.64
CA VAL A 51 -6.13 7.84 -8.38
C VAL A 51 -5.48 9.22 -8.46
N GLN A 52 -6.01 10.16 -7.68
CA GLN A 52 -5.42 11.47 -7.48
C GLN A 52 -4.47 11.43 -6.29
N MET A 53 -3.31 12.04 -6.42
CA MET A 53 -2.37 12.24 -5.32
C MET A 53 -2.09 13.71 -5.09
N GLN A 54 -1.80 14.05 -3.83
CA GLN A 54 -1.30 15.37 -3.45
C GLN A 54 -0.48 15.26 -2.15
N ALA A 55 0.29 16.30 -1.85
CA ALA A 55 0.96 16.50 -0.58
C ALA A 55 0.96 18.00 -0.23
N GLU A 56 1.61 18.40 0.86
CA GLU A 56 1.68 19.80 1.27
C GLU A 56 2.41 20.67 0.24
N THR A 57 3.52 20.19 -0.30
CA THR A 57 4.33 20.90 -1.30
C THR A 57 4.04 20.46 -2.74
N VAL A 58 3.02 19.64 -2.96
CA VAL A 58 2.72 19.03 -4.26
C VAL A 58 1.24 19.20 -4.59
N GLU A 59 0.97 20.03 -5.59
CA GLU A 59 -0.37 20.26 -6.12
C GLU A 59 -1.04 18.95 -6.59
N PRO A 60 -2.38 18.85 -6.52
CA PRO A 60 -3.07 17.62 -6.91
C PRO A 60 -2.87 17.24 -8.37
N PHE A 61 -2.57 15.97 -8.62
CA PHE A 61 -2.44 15.40 -9.97
C PHE A 61 -3.02 13.99 -10.04
N ILE A 62 -3.38 13.56 -11.25
CA ILE A 62 -3.82 12.19 -11.51
C ILE A 62 -2.59 11.32 -11.68
N LEU A 63 -2.30 10.46 -10.69
CA LEU A 63 -1.22 9.49 -10.77
C LEU A 63 -1.52 8.45 -11.86
N TRP A 64 -2.74 7.93 -11.85
CA TRP A 64 -3.11 6.80 -12.67
C TRP A 64 -4.61 6.72 -12.88
N GLN A 65 -5.03 6.29 -14.07
CA GLN A 65 -6.42 6.13 -14.43
C GLN A 65 -6.62 4.73 -15.03
N GLN A 66 -7.60 4.00 -14.52
CA GLN A 66 -8.10 2.74 -15.09
C GLN A 66 -9.60 2.63 -14.81
N PRO A 67 -10.35 1.94 -15.67
CA PRO A 67 -11.76 1.74 -15.43
C PRO A 67 -11.99 0.79 -14.24
N TYR A 68 -13.04 1.06 -13.48
CA TYR A 68 -13.61 0.19 -12.45
C TYR A 68 -12.67 -0.11 -11.28
N ILE A 69 -11.82 0.85 -10.88
CA ILE A 69 -11.08 0.73 -9.62
C ILE A 69 -12.05 1.00 -8.48
N GLU A 70 -12.11 0.12 -7.49
CA GLU A 70 -13.07 0.14 -6.37
C GLU A 70 -12.40 0.45 -5.03
N GLU A 71 -11.11 0.14 -4.91
CA GLU A 71 -10.36 0.23 -3.66
C GLU A 71 -8.89 0.53 -3.95
N ILE A 72 -8.26 1.33 -3.10
CA ILE A 72 -6.83 1.66 -3.17
C ILE A 72 -6.15 1.56 -1.80
N SER A 73 -4.85 1.30 -1.84
CA SER A 73 -3.87 1.59 -0.79
C SER A 73 -2.53 1.87 -1.46
N PHE A 74 -1.76 2.82 -0.94
CA PHE A 74 -0.49 3.18 -1.57
C PHE A 74 0.63 3.33 -0.56
N SER A 75 1.86 3.23 -1.07
CA SER A 75 3.09 3.56 -0.38
C SER A 75 4.10 4.10 -1.41
N PHE A 76 5.33 4.37 -0.96
CA PHE A 76 6.45 4.69 -1.83
C PHE A 76 7.56 3.67 -1.61
N ASP A 77 8.27 3.32 -2.68
CA ASP A 77 9.57 2.67 -2.53
C ASP A 77 10.64 3.68 -2.07
N GLN A 78 11.85 3.18 -1.89
CA GLN A 78 13.01 3.95 -1.45
C GLN A 78 13.38 5.11 -2.36
N ASN A 79 12.98 5.05 -3.63
CA ASN A 79 13.26 6.07 -4.63
C ASN A 79 12.08 7.03 -4.80
N MET A 80 11.11 7.03 -3.88
CA MET A 80 9.87 7.81 -4.00
C MET A 80 9.05 7.44 -5.25
N GLN A 81 9.14 6.19 -5.73
CA GLN A 81 8.22 5.66 -6.73
C GLN A 81 6.95 5.15 -6.05
N PRO A 82 5.76 5.54 -6.52
CA PRO A 82 4.50 5.11 -5.92
C PRO A 82 4.24 3.63 -6.19
N VAL A 83 3.97 2.90 -5.11
CA VAL A 83 3.49 1.52 -5.14
C VAL A 83 2.01 1.54 -4.76
N LEU A 84 1.16 0.98 -5.63
CA LEU A 84 -0.29 1.06 -5.51
C LEU A 84 -0.89 -0.34 -5.49
N ALA A 85 -1.45 -0.72 -4.34
CA ALA A 85 -2.36 -1.85 -4.22
C ALA A 85 -3.79 -1.37 -4.54
N TYR A 86 -4.53 -2.12 -5.35
CA TYR A 86 -5.88 -1.71 -5.72
C TYR A 86 -6.77 -2.91 -6.07
N VAL A 87 -8.08 -2.70 -6.03
CA VAL A 87 -9.07 -3.66 -6.53
C VAL A 87 -9.72 -3.06 -7.76
N GLN A 88 -9.78 -3.83 -8.84
CA GLN A 88 -10.39 -3.45 -10.11
C GLN A 88 -11.40 -4.51 -10.52
N ALA A 89 -12.67 -4.15 -10.61
CA ALA A 89 -13.77 -5.07 -10.94
C ALA A 89 -13.69 -6.38 -10.14
N GLY A 90 -13.51 -6.28 -8.81
CA GLY A 90 -13.33 -7.43 -7.91
C GLY A 90 -11.97 -8.14 -7.92
N GLN A 91 -11.05 -7.82 -8.85
CA GLN A 91 -9.71 -8.41 -8.91
C GLN A 91 -8.70 -7.53 -8.17
N ALA A 92 -8.04 -8.09 -7.14
CA ALA A 92 -6.96 -7.40 -6.43
C ALA A 92 -5.66 -7.43 -7.25
N LYS A 93 -4.95 -6.31 -7.27
CA LYS A 93 -3.74 -6.08 -8.08
C LYS A 93 -2.74 -5.20 -7.34
N LEU A 94 -1.49 -5.23 -7.80
CA LEU A 94 -0.43 -4.33 -7.35
C LEU A 94 0.27 -3.72 -8.56
N ARG A 95 0.42 -2.40 -8.57
CA ARG A 95 1.25 -1.65 -9.52
C ARG A 95 2.50 -1.15 -8.80
N PHE A 96 3.67 -1.50 -9.31
CA PHE A 96 4.97 -1.12 -8.72
C PHE A 96 6.00 -0.86 -9.82
N PHE A 97 7.09 -0.15 -9.50
CA PHE A 97 8.19 0.03 -10.44
C PHE A 97 9.11 -1.19 -10.43
N ASP A 98 9.25 -1.85 -11.57
CA ASP A 98 10.17 -2.98 -11.75
C ASP A 98 11.47 -2.48 -12.38
N SER A 99 12.53 -2.46 -11.57
CA SER A 99 13.85 -2.01 -11.98
C SER A 99 14.53 -2.92 -13.01
N THR A 100 14.10 -4.18 -13.14
CA THR A 100 14.65 -5.11 -14.13
C THR A 100 14.24 -4.77 -15.56
N VAL A 101 13.04 -4.20 -15.72
CA VAL A 101 12.50 -3.75 -17.01
C VAL A 101 12.38 -2.22 -17.12
N GLN A 102 12.78 -1.50 -16.06
CA GLN A 102 12.73 -0.04 -15.95
C GLN A 102 11.36 0.56 -16.25
N ALA A 103 10.29 -0.11 -15.82
CA ALA A 103 8.92 0.31 -16.08
C ALA A 103 8.00 -0.06 -14.92
N PHE A 104 6.81 0.57 -14.88
CA PHE A 104 5.76 0.13 -13.97
C PHE A 104 5.16 -1.18 -14.45
N ALA A 105 5.23 -2.19 -13.59
CA ALA A 105 4.59 -3.48 -13.78
C ALA A 105 3.29 -3.57 -12.98
N ILE A 106 2.40 -4.46 -13.42
CA ILE A 106 1.18 -4.80 -12.70
C ILE A 106 1.21 -6.31 -12.47
N ILE A 107 0.95 -6.73 -11.23
CA ILE A 107 0.67 -8.13 -10.91
C ILE A 107 -0.80 -8.25 -10.50
N GLU A 108 -1.42 -9.34 -10.94
CA GLU A 108 -2.73 -9.76 -10.46
C GLU A 108 -2.54 -10.74 -9.31
N LEU A 109 -3.26 -10.51 -8.21
CA LEU A 109 -3.27 -11.43 -7.08
C LEU A 109 -4.19 -12.62 -7.36
N GLU A 110 -4.07 -13.66 -6.57
CA GLU A 110 -4.92 -14.85 -6.70
C GLU A 110 -6.42 -14.47 -6.59
N PRO A 111 -7.32 -15.13 -7.35
CA PRO A 111 -8.75 -14.95 -7.18
C PRO A 111 -9.17 -15.17 -5.72
N GLY A 112 -10.02 -14.28 -5.20
CA GLY A 112 -10.42 -14.29 -3.79
C GLY A 112 -9.48 -13.53 -2.85
N ALA A 113 -8.38 -12.97 -3.35
CA ALA A 113 -7.59 -11.99 -2.61
C ALA A 113 -8.42 -10.72 -2.36
N ILE A 114 -8.56 -10.33 -1.10
CA ILE A 114 -9.34 -9.15 -0.69
C ILE A 114 -8.49 -8.19 0.15
N THR A 115 -8.91 -6.92 0.17
CA THR A 115 -8.35 -5.86 1.01
C THR A 115 -6.83 -5.72 0.90
N PRO A 116 -6.27 -5.57 -0.32
CA PRO A 116 -4.83 -5.43 -0.48
C PRO A 116 -4.37 -4.09 0.13
N ARG A 117 -3.35 -4.14 0.98
CA ARG A 117 -2.72 -2.97 1.62
C ARG A 117 -1.23 -3.01 1.35
N VAL A 118 -0.63 -1.83 1.23
CA VAL A 118 0.81 -1.69 0.99
C VAL A 118 1.42 -0.64 1.92
N ALA A 119 2.61 -0.92 2.46
CA ALA A 119 3.40 0.03 3.24
C ALA A 119 4.88 -0.33 3.21
N LEU A 120 5.75 0.68 3.22
CA LEU A 120 7.19 0.53 3.45
C LEU A 120 7.44 0.18 4.93
N ASP A 121 8.23 -0.86 5.18
CA ASP A 121 8.46 -1.36 6.54
C ASP A 121 9.47 -0.55 7.34
N ASP A 122 10.36 0.19 6.68
CA ASP A 122 11.31 1.05 7.35
C ASP A 122 11.64 2.29 6.51
N LYS A 123 11.34 3.47 7.06
CA LYS A 123 11.57 4.77 6.44
C LYS A 123 12.80 5.49 7.01
N ARG A 124 13.65 4.80 7.78
CA ARG A 124 14.79 5.42 8.46
C ARG A 124 15.98 5.56 7.53
N ASP A 125 16.41 6.81 7.31
CA ASP A 125 17.47 7.17 6.37
C ASP A 125 18.86 6.57 6.69
N PHE A 126 19.11 6.13 7.93
CA PHE A 126 20.43 5.67 8.38
C PHE A 126 20.71 4.18 8.16
N LEU A 127 19.72 3.35 7.79
CA LEU A 127 19.89 1.90 7.63
C LEU A 127 20.29 1.47 6.21
N GLY A 128 20.43 2.43 5.29
CA GLY A 128 20.75 2.17 3.89
C GLY A 128 19.56 1.61 3.11
N TYR A 129 19.46 1.99 1.84
CA TYR A 129 18.36 1.63 0.93
C TYR A 129 18.12 0.12 0.77
N ALA A 130 19.06 -0.73 1.18
CA ALA A 130 19.01 -2.18 1.01
C ALA A 130 18.24 -2.94 2.10
N GLN A 131 17.82 -2.27 3.19
CA GLN A 131 17.18 -2.97 4.33
C GLN A 131 15.67 -2.76 4.45
N SER A 132 15.11 -1.77 3.75
CA SER A 132 13.66 -1.56 3.76
C SER A 132 12.98 -2.26 2.59
N ASP A 133 11.73 -2.64 2.77
CA ASP A 133 10.93 -3.30 1.77
C ASP A 133 9.50 -2.79 1.77
N VAL A 134 8.95 -2.61 0.58
CA VAL A 134 7.53 -2.31 0.43
C VAL A 134 6.78 -3.63 0.56
N ILE A 135 6.02 -3.75 1.65
CA ILE A 135 5.25 -4.95 1.96
C ILE A 135 3.86 -4.80 1.37
N LEU A 136 3.49 -5.71 0.48
CA LEU A 136 2.09 -5.96 0.11
C LEU A 136 1.52 -7.00 1.07
N ALA A 137 0.34 -6.74 1.61
CA ALA A 137 -0.42 -7.75 2.37
C ALA A 137 -1.90 -7.74 1.98
N TYR A 138 -2.52 -8.91 2.06
CA TYR A 138 -3.92 -9.13 1.70
C TYR A 138 -4.46 -10.37 2.42
N VAL A 139 -5.78 -10.52 2.42
CA VAL A 139 -6.43 -11.75 2.90
C VAL A 139 -6.75 -12.63 1.71
N LEU A 140 -6.41 -13.91 1.78
CA LEU A 140 -6.74 -14.93 0.78
C LEU A 140 -7.22 -16.18 1.51
N ASN A 141 -8.41 -16.67 1.18
CA ASN A 141 -9.02 -17.85 1.80
C ASN A 141 -9.02 -17.79 3.35
N GLY A 142 -9.27 -16.60 3.91
CA GLY A 142 -9.26 -16.39 5.37
C GLY A 142 -7.88 -16.34 6.02
N HIS A 143 -6.79 -16.37 5.25
CA HIS A 143 -5.42 -16.23 5.75
C HIS A 143 -4.85 -14.85 5.40
N LEU A 144 -4.13 -14.24 6.35
CA LEU A 144 -3.34 -13.05 6.09
C LEU A 144 -2.02 -13.45 5.43
N ILE A 145 -1.82 -12.98 4.21
CA ILE A 145 -0.64 -13.24 3.38
C ILE A 145 0.11 -11.94 3.15
N LYS A 146 1.43 -12.02 3.04
CA LYS A 146 2.27 -10.92 2.55
C LYS A 146 3.14 -11.35 1.37
N ARG A 147 3.56 -10.37 0.58
CA ARG A 147 4.59 -10.46 -0.44
C ARG A 147 5.56 -9.29 -0.30
N LEU A 148 6.80 -9.50 -0.71
CA LEU A 148 7.92 -8.59 -0.50
C LEU A 148 8.39 -7.97 -1.82
N GLY A 149 8.65 -6.67 -1.84
CA GLY A 149 9.17 -5.96 -3.01
C GLY A 149 10.60 -6.38 -3.37
N SER A 150 11.43 -6.75 -2.40
CA SER A 150 12.76 -7.35 -2.63
C SER A 150 12.69 -8.66 -3.43
N GLU A 151 11.58 -9.39 -3.33
CA GLU A 151 11.28 -10.61 -4.08
C GLU A 151 10.43 -10.34 -5.33
N ARG A 152 10.30 -9.06 -5.73
CA ARG A 152 9.42 -8.61 -6.82
C ARG A 152 7.99 -9.12 -6.68
N TYR A 153 7.56 -9.33 -5.43
CA TYR A 153 6.25 -9.86 -5.06
C TYR A 153 5.92 -11.21 -5.68
N LEU A 154 6.92 -12.04 -6.02
CA LEU A 154 6.70 -13.34 -6.66
C LEU A 154 6.30 -14.43 -5.65
N ASN A 155 6.82 -14.35 -4.43
CA ASN A 155 6.56 -15.35 -3.39
C ASN A 155 5.49 -14.87 -2.40
N THR A 156 4.70 -15.81 -1.90
CA THR A 156 3.72 -15.59 -0.84
C THR A 156 4.26 -16.09 0.50
N HIS A 157 3.98 -15.32 1.55
CA HIS A 157 4.36 -15.66 2.92
C HIS A 157 3.13 -15.57 3.82
N LEU A 158 2.85 -16.64 4.56
CA LEU A 158 1.78 -16.64 5.56
C LEU A 158 2.19 -15.74 6.75
N VAL A 159 1.36 -14.75 7.07
CA VAL A 159 1.53 -13.92 8.28
C VAL A 159 0.74 -14.52 9.44
N GLN A 160 -0.52 -14.84 9.18
CA GLN A 160 -1.42 -15.41 10.18
C GLN A 160 -2.52 -16.21 9.51
N ALA A 161 -2.78 -17.42 10.00
CA ALA A 161 -3.90 -18.23 9.54
C ALA A 161 -5.22 -17.83 10.21
N ASN A 162 -6.33 -18.10 9.53
CA ASN A 162 -7.69 -18.01 10.08
C ASN A 162 -8.02 -16.63 10.67
N VAL A 163 -7.66 -15.55 9.95
CA VAL A 163 -8.05 -14.17 10.30
C VAL A 163 -9.49 -13.85 9.90
N GLY A 164 -10.18 -14.79 9.25
CA GLY A 164 -11.53 -14.63 8.73
C GLY A 164 -11.57 -13.84 7.42
N HIS A 165 -12.79 -13.53 6.97
CA HIS A 165 -13.05 -12.86 5.69
C HIS A 165 -13.38 -11.36 5.85
N ALA A 166 -13.34 -10.86 7.08
CA ALA A 166 -13.64 -9.47 7.41
C ALA A 166 -12.60 -8.49 6.84
N GLY A 167 -11.41 -9.00 6.52
CA GLY A 167 -10.39 -8.31 5.74
C GLY A 167 -9.34 -7.55 6.55
N LEU A 168 -8.29 -7.14 5.84
CA LEU A 168 -7.21 -6.33 6.32
C LEU A 168 -7.61 -4.84 6.26
N ILE A 169 -7.62 -4.19 7.43
CA ILE A 169 -7.98 -2.77 7.50
C ILE A 169 -6.77 -1.92 7.09
N LYS A 170 -5.61 -2.16 7.73
CA LYS A 170 -4.43 -1.30 7.59
C LYS A 170 -3.13 -2.04 7.92
N ILE A 171 -2.02 -1.62 7.31
CA ILE A 171 -0.66 -2.05 7.67
C ILE A 171 0.27 -0.85 7.81
N GLY A 172 1.43 -1.06 8.43
CA GLY A 172 2.46 -0.02 8.60
C GLY A 172 3.19 -0.14 9.93
N ILE A 173 4.08 0.82 10.19
CA ILE A 173 4.88 0.87 11.41
C ILE A 173 4.09 1.41 12.60
N ASN A 174 4.36 0.85 13.77
CA ASN A 174 3.79 1.29 15.04
C ASN A 174 4.76 2.09 15.91
N GLN A 175 4.26 2.60 17.02
CA GLN A 175 5.06 3.40 17.97
C GLN A 175 6.26 2.65 18.58
N GLY A 176 6.28 1.32 18.52
CA GLY A 176 7.41 0.48 18.91
C GLY A 176 8.40 0.20 17.79
N LEU A 177 8.29 0.89 16.65
CA LEU A 177 9.09 0.69 15.43
C LEU A 177 9.00 -0.74 14.89
N ARG A 178 7.83 -1.36 15.00
CA ARG A 178 7.55 -2.68 14.44
C ARG A 178 6.45 -2.59 13.39
N PHE A 179 6.62 -3.35 12.31
CA PHE A 179 5.59 -3.50 11.30
C PHE A 179 4.40 -4.26 11.90
N GLN A 180 3.20 -3.77 11.69
CA GLN A 180 1.99 -4.39 12.23
C GLN A 180 0.85 -4.43 11.21
N TYR A 181 -0.07 -5.35 11.45
CA TYR A 181 -1.27 -5.58 10.66
C TYR A 181 -2.49 -5.33 11.53
N ARG A 182 -3.44 -4.53 11.05
CA ARG A 182 -4.74 -4.34 11.67
C ARG A 182 -5.78 -5.06 10.81
N VAL A 183 -6.21 -6.23 11.26
CA VAL A 183 -7.27 -7.01 10.64
C VAL A 183 -8.60 -6.75 11.34
N LYS A 184 -9.69 -6.79 10.59
CA LYS A 184 -11.01 -7.01 11.17
C LYS A 184 -11.12 -8.52 11.41
N ILE A 185 -11.58 -8.91 12.59
CA ILE A 185 -11.86 -10.32 12.90
C ILE A 185 -13.37 -10.42 13.04
N ASP A 186 -13.99 -11.24 12.20
CA ASP A 186 -15.36 -11.69 12.44
C ASP A 186 -15.25 -12.89 13.37
N TYR A 187 -15.80 -12.78 14.57
CA TYR A 187 -15.98 -13.94 15.43
C TYR A 187 -17.16 -14.73 14.87
N GLU A 188 -16.93 -15.92 14.36
CA GLU A 188 -18.01 -16.90 14.22
C GLU A 188 -18.51 -17.22 15.63
N GLN A 189 -19.81 -17.01 15.87
CA GLN A 189 -20.48 -17.44 17.10
C GLN A 189 -20.76 -18.93 17.07
#